data_AF-A0A1G2XXE8-F1
#
_entry.id   AF-A0A1G2XXE8-F1
#
_cell.length_a   1.000
_cell.length_b   1.000
_cell.length_c   1.000
_cell.angle_alpha   90.00
_cell.angle_beta   90.00
_cell.angle_gamma   90.00
#
_symmetry.space_group_name_H-M   'P 1'
#
loop_
_entity.id
_entity.type
_entity.pdbx_description
1 polymer ?
#
loop_
_entity_poly.entity_id
_entity_poly.type
_entity_poly.pdbx_seq_one_letter_code
_entity_poly.pdbx_strand_id
1 'polypeptide(L)'
;MKQATETEEFDGVEIPASARLKRQRRSRYGSIADLDSSELIEPAEIERIYLKSEFAPILALPVKTRKGWIRPNVDEDGTIELGAFGTVDFDRYVNFDKARYKAEKLKEELFHERLMMELISGQIKTMAKYKIIKYVSTGILDVEDISDVTMYCLAKRYLRMRRLQSEIAEIVERSNKRRQAMAEKFFESLD
;
A
#
# COMPACT_ATOMS: atom_id res chain seq x y z
N MET A 1 44.17 28.25 -6.06
CA MET A 1 45.08 27.10 -5.97
C MET A 1 44.30 25.83 -6.29
N LYS A 2 44.68 25.17 -7.39
CA LYS A 2 44.21 23.81 -7.71
C LYS A 2 44.58 22.92 -6.52
N GLN A 3 43.62 22.25 -5.91
CA GLN A 3 43.95 21.17 -4.99
C GLN A 3 44.71 20.12 -5.78
N ALA A 4 45.97 19.88 -5.41
CA ALA A 4 46.73 18.75 -5.87
C ALA A 4 45.99 17.50 -5.37
N THR A 5 45.25 16.84 -6.26
CA THR A 5 44.82 15.47 -6.03
C THR A 5 46.09 14.63 -5.97
N GLU A 6 46.48 14.22 -4.76
CA GLU A 6 47.54 13.23 -4.57
C GLU A 6 47.10 11.95 -5.28
N THR A 7 47.64 11.75 -6.49
CA THR A 7 47.51 10.53 -7.28
C THR A 7 48.68 9.64 -6.93
N GLU A 8 48.40 8.37 -6.62
CA GLU A 8 49.44 7.35 -6.50
C GLU A 8 49.46 6.56 -7.81
N GLU A 9 50.64 6.45 -8.43
CA GLU A 9 50.84 5.70 -9.66
C GLU A 9 51.12 4.24 -9.29
N PHE A 10 50.18 3.34 -9.60
CA PHE A 10 50.33 1.90 -9.38
C PHE A 10 50.19 1.19 -10.72
N ASP A 11 51.29 0.60 -11.19
CA ASP A 11 51.38 -0.09 -12.49
C ASP A 11 50.98 0.81 -13.70
N GLY A 12 51.36 2.09 -13.64
CA GLY A 12 51.18 3.06 -14.72
C GLY A 12 49.76 3.60 -14.90
N VAL A 13 48.84 3.30 -13.98
CA VAL A 13 47.47 3.85 -13.98
C VAL A 13 47.31 4.82 -12.81
N GLU A 14 46.90 6.05 -13.11
CA GLU A 14 46.59 7.06 -12.09
C GLU A 14 45.27 6.70 -11.39
N ILE A 15 45.37 6.19 -10.16
CA ILE A 15 44.20 5.85 -9.35
C ILE A 15 44.02 6.90 -8.25
N PRO A 16 42.81 7.45 -8.06
CA PRO A 16 42.54 8.34 -6.92
C PRO A 16 42.73 7.57 -5.61
N ALA A 17 43.51 8.13 -4.67
CA ALA A 17 43.89 7.50 -3.41
C ALA A 17 42.70 6.80 -2.71
N SER A 18 42.89 5.52 -2.36
CA SER A 18 41.81 4.62 -1.94
C SER A 18 41.07 5.06 -0.66
N ALA A 19 39.78 4.72 -0.58
CA ALA A 19 38.87 5.13 0.50
C ALA A 19 39.25 4.69 1.93
N ARG A 20 40.35 3.93 2.14
CA ARG A 20 40.83 3.53 3.46
C ARG A 20 41.42 4.69 4.28
N LEU A 21 41.84 5.78 3.62
CA LEU A 21 42.23 7.04 4.28
C LEU A 21 41.04 7.88 4.80
N LYS A 22 39.78 7.48 4.55
CA LYS A 22 38.59 8.19 5.05
C LYS A 22 38.56 8.32 6.58
N ARG A 23 39.24 7.46 7.33
CA ARG A 23 39.31 7.55 8.81
C ARG A 23 40.15 8.72 9.33
N GLN A 24 41.06 9.29 8.53
CA GLN A 24 41.92 10.40 8.95
C GLN A 24 41.47 11.79 8.46
N ARG A 25 40.44 11.87 7.60
CA ARG A 25 39.92 13.15 7.12
C ARG A 25 38.90 13.73 8.12
N ARG A 26 39.17 14.93 8.64
CA ARG A 26 38.26 15.66 9.55
C ARG A 26 36.93 16.04 8.88
N SER A 27 36.84 16.08 7.55
CA SER A 27 35.62 16.38 6.80
C SER A 27 35.34 15.33 5.70
N ARG A 28 34.05 15.04 5.46
CA ARG A 28 33.60 14.04 4.47
C ARG A 28 33.78 14.47 3.01
N TYR A 29 33.91 15.78 2.74
CA TYR A 29 33.85 16.36 1.39
C TYR A 29 35.16 17.01 0.93
N GLY A 30 36.23 16.90 1.72
CA GLY A 30 37.51 17.57 1.44
C GLY A 30 37.55 19.00 1.95
N SER A 31 38.71 19.65 1.83
CA SER A 31 38.86 21.11 1.95
C SER A 31 38.79 21.74 0.56
N ILE A 32 38.92 23.05 0.42
CA ILE A 32 39.26 23.74 -0.85
C ILE A 32 40.51 24.57 -0.55
N ALA A 33 41.53 24.54 -1.43
CA ALA A 33 42.86 25.08 -1.09
C ALA A 33 42.91 26.59 -0.78
N ASP A 34 41.94 27.38 -1.28
CA ASP A 34 41.90 28.83 -1.08
C ASP A 34 40.75 29.30 -0.20
N LEU A 35 40.01 28.38 0.43
CA LEU A 35 38.82 28.74 1.20
C LEU A 35 38.89 28.09 2.58
N ASP A 36 38.70 28.90 3.62
CA ASP A 36 38.74 28.38 4.98
C ASP A 36 37.57 27.41 5.20
N SER A 37 37.85 26.36 5.97
CA SER A 37 36.89 25.32 6.30
C SER A 37 35.68 25.82 7.08
N SER A 38 35.80 26.95 7.79
CA SER A 38 34.66 27.60 8.46
C SER A 38 33.74 28.38 7.51
N GLU A 39 34.22 28.70 6.30
CA GLU A 39 33.40 29.35 5.26
C GLU A 39 32.74 28.31 4.34
N LEU A 40 33.12 27.03 4.45
CA LEU A 40 32.47 25.95 3.73
C LEU A 40 31.12 25.66 4.38
N ILE A 41 30.07 25.70 3.55
CA ILE A 41 28.72 25.30 3.93
C ILE A 41 28.76 23.88 4.49
N GLU A 42 28.13 23.68 5.65
CA GLU A 42 28.11 22.36 6.26
C GLU A 42 27.42 21.37 5.32
N PRO A 43 27.86 20.10 5.27
CA PRO A 43 27.23 19.10 4.39
C PRO A 43 25.71 18.98 4.55
N ALA A 44 25.22 19.12 5.79
CA ALA A 44 23.79 19.11 6.08
C ALA A 44 23.06 20.32 5.48
N GLU A 45 23.71 21.47 5.42
CA GLU A 45 23.17 22.67 4.78
C GLU A 45 23.14 22.53 3.26
N ILE A 46 24.16 21.90 2.65
CA ILE A 46 24.17 21.59 1.20
C ILE A 46 23.00 20.67 0.85
N GLU A 47 22.82 19.57 1.59
CA GLU A 47 21.70 18.66 1.41
C GLU A 47 20.36 19.37 1.57
N ARG A 48 20.25 20.29 2.54
CA ARG A 48 19.05 21.11 2.76
C ARG A 48 18.77 22.05 1.60
N ILE A 49 19.79 22.70 1.04
CA ILE A 49 19.67 23.59 -0.13
C ILE A 49 19.25 22.79 -1.36
N TYR A 50 19.87 21.64 -1.59
CA TYR A 50 19.55 20.76 -2.72
C TYR A 50 18.13 20.18 -2.63
N LEU A 51 17.74 19.66 -1.46
CA LEU A 51 16.37 19.19 -1.23
C LEU A 51 15.35 20.30 -1.42
N LYS A 52 15.64 21.51 -0.94
CA LYS A 52 14.78 22.67 -1.18
C LYS A 52 14.67 23.02 -2.64
N SER A 53 15.74 22.98 -3.44
CA SER A 53 15.65 23.31 -4.87
C SER A 53 14.93 22.23 -5.67
N GLU A 54 15.26 20.96 -5.43
CA GLU A 54 14.74 19.83 -6.20
C GLU A 54 13.27 19.56 -5.87
N PHE A 55 12.89 19.66 -4.60
CA PHE A 55 11.52 19.41 -4.14
C PHE A 55 10.70 20.69 -3.94
N ALA A 56 11.26 21.89 -4.21
CA ALA A 56 10.51 23.15 -4.18
C ALA A 56 9.19 23.07 -4.96
N PRO A 57 9.11 22.50 -6.17
CA PRO A 57 7.85 22.40 -6.91
C PRO A 57 6.80 21.56 -6.18
N ILE A 58 7.22 20.49 -5.50
CA ILE A 58 6.34 19.58 -4.75
C ILE A 58 5.90 20.24 -3.43
N LEU A 59 6.80 20.95 -2.77
CA LEU A 59 6.52 21.71 -1.54
C LEU A 59 5.66 22.95 -1.81
N ALA A 60 5.75 23.53 -3.02
CA ALA A 60 4.94 24.65 -3.47
C ALA A 60 3.54 24.24 -3.95
N LEU A 61 3.25 22.93 -4.05
CA LEU A 61 1.90 22.48 -4.30
C LEU A 61 0.99 22.94 -3.15
N PRO A 62 -0.23 23.41 -3.43
CA PRO A 62 -1.15 23.86 -2.40
C PRO A 62 -1.39 22.75 -1.37
N VAL A 63 -0.90 22.97 -0.15
CA VAL A 63 -1.09 22.06 0.97
C VAL A 63 -2.59 21.99 1.26
N LYS A 64 -3.14 20.77 1.20
CA LYS A 64 -4.59 20.54 1.27
C LYS A 64 -5.17 20.97 2.63
N THR A 65 -6.33 21.62 2.57
CA THR A 65 -7.19 22.06 3.67
C THR A 65 -7.73 20.90 4.52
N ARG A 66 -8.55 21.21 5.55
CA ARG A 66 -9.15 20.36 6.62
C ARG A 66 -9.76 18.99 6.20
N LYS A 67 -9.77 18.62 4.92
CA LYS A 67 -10.27 17.36 4.34
C LYS A 67 -9.19 16.43 3.72
N GLY A 68 -7.89 16.69 3.89
CA GLY A 68 -6.81 15.81 3.42
C GLY A 68 -6.26 14.87 4.51
N TRP A 69 -5.91 13.62 4.15
CA TRP A 69 -5.48 12.56 5.08
C TRP A 69 -4.00 12.53 5.46
N ILE A 70 -3.14 13.41 4.95
CA ILE A 70 -1.69 13.38 5.24
C ILE A 70 -1.24 14.76 5.71
N ARG A 71 -0.83 14.85 6.98
CA ARG A 71 -0.16 16.01 7.58
C ARG A 71 1.27 15.61 7.92
N PRO A 72 2.30 16.20 7.31
CA PRO A 72 3.66 16.07 7.83
C PRO A 72 3.74 16.81 9.17
N ASN A 73 4.34 16.17 10.18
CA ASN A 73 4.71 16.88 11.41
C ASN A 73 5.91 17.76 11.11
N VAL A 74 5.79 19.03 11.50
CA VAL A 74 6.86 20.01 11.43
C VAL A 74 7.12 20.44 12.85
N ASP A 75 8.34 20.23 13.32
CA ASP A 75 8.74 20.59 14.68
C ASP A 75 8.88 22.11 14.81
N GLU A 76 9.03 22.59 16.04
CA GLU A 76 9.15 24.02 16.38
C GLU A 76 10.32 24.71 15.65
N ASP A 77 11.35 23.95 15.25
CA ASP A 77 12.51 24.42 14.49
C ASP A 77 12.31 24.45 12.96
N GLY A 78 11.11 24.12 12.46
CA GLY A 78 10.81 24.06 11.02
C GLY A 78 11.42 22.86 10.31
N THR A 79 11.90 21.86 11.06
CA THR A 79 12.40 20.60 10.54
C THR A 79 11.21 19.70 10.21
N ILE A 80 11.12 19.25 8.96
CA ILE A 80 10.11 18.28 8.55
C ILE A 80 10.59 16.92 9.05
N GLU A 81 9.92 16.36 10.06
CA GLU A 81 10.16 14.96 10.47
C GLU A 81 9.69 14.04 9.34
N LEU A 82 10.60 13.71 8.43
CA LEU A 82 10.41 12.67 7.40
C LEU A 82 10.44 11.25 8.01
N GLY A 83 10.38 11.13 9.34
CA GLY A 83 10.53 9.91 10.14
C GLY A 83 9.51 8.80 9.86
N ALA A 84 8.62 8.99 8.88
CA ALA A 84 7.67 8.00 8.43
C ALA A 84 7.60 7.77 6.89
N PHE A 85 8.34 8.51 6.05
CA PHE A 85 8.23 8.33 4.58
C PHE A 85 9.28 7.39 3.97
N GLY A 86 10.28 6.95 4.73
CA GLY A 86 11.35 6.07 4.21
C GLY A 86 10.99 4.58 4.18
N THR A 87 10.16 4.09 5.10
CA THR A 87 9.93 2.64 5.30
C THR A 87 8.63 2.29 6.05
N VAL A 88 7.69 3.23 6.26
CA VAL A 88 6.50 2.92 7.08
C VAL A 88 5.47 2.18 6.26
N ASP A 89 5.34 0.89 6.57
CA ASP A 89 4.11 0.12 6.54
C ASP A 89 2.90 1.03 6.87
N PHE A 90 2.21 1.52 5.84
CA PHE A 90 0.91 2.17 6.01
C PHE A 90 -0.13 1.23 6.67
N ASP A 91 0.18 -0.06 6.79
CA ASP A 91 -0.61 -1.08 7.48
C ASP A 91 -0.56 -0.97 9.02
N ARG A 92 0.43 -0.31 9.63
CA ARG A 92 0.56 -0.28 11.10
C ARG A 92 -0.36 0.72 11.81
N TYR A 93 -0.89 1.72 11.11
CA TYR A 93 -1.64 2.83 11.74
C TYR A 93 -3.16 2.78 11.56
N VAL A 94 -3.69 1.77 10.85
CA VAL A 94 -5.13 1.51 10.84
C VAL A 94 -5.38 0.33 11.75
N ASN A 95 -6.19 0.51 12.81
CA ASN A 95 -6.68 -0.60 13.62
C ASN A 95 -7.16 -1.72 12.70
N PHE A 96 -6.40 -2.82 12.62
CA PHE A 96 -6.62 -3.89 11.66
C PHE A 96 -7.97 -4.56 11.96
N ASP A 97 -8.99 -4.19 11.17
CA ASP A 97 -10.31 -4.80 11.29
C ASP A 97 -10.27 -6.16 10.60
N LYS A 98 -10.03 -7.20 11.40
CA LYS A 98 -10.06 -8.61 10.98
C LYS A 98 -11.33 -8.97 10.21
N ALA A 99 -12.48 -8.39 10.58
CA ALA A 99 -13.75 -8.68 9.92
C ALA A 99 -13.76 -8.07 8.51
N ARG A 100 -13.28 -6.83 8.37
CA ARG A 100 -13.15 -6.17 7.07
C ARG A 100 -12.18 -6.89 6.16
N TYR A 101 -10.99 -7.23 6.66
CA TYR A 101 -10.00 -7.98 5.89
C TYR A 101 -10.57 -9.33 5.42
N LYS A 102 -11.25 -10.07 6.30
CA LYS A 102 -11.92 -11.32 5.91
C LYS A 102 -12.98 -11.09 4.83
N ALA A 103 -13.79 -10.05 4.96
CA ALA A 103 -14.81 -9.72 3.96
C ALA A 103 -14.19 -9.33 2.61
N GLU A 104 -13.06 -8.61 2.59
CA GLU A 104 -12.33 -8.27 1.37
C GLU A 104 -11.77 -9.53 0.70
N LYS A 105 -11.15 -10.44 1.45
CA LYS A 105 -10.68 -11.73 0.91
C LYS A 105 -11.81 -12.58 0.33
N LEU A 106 -12.96 -12.63 1.00
CA LEU A 106 -14.14 -13.34 0.47
C LEU A 106 -14.72 -12.68 -0.78
N LYS A 107 -14.60 -11.35 -0.92
CA LYS A 107 -15.00 -10.65 -2.16
C LYS A 107 -14.11 -11.02 -3.33
N GLU A 108 -12.81 -11.18 -3.11
CA GLU A 108 -11.88 -11.68 -4.14
C GLU A 108 -12.24 -13.10 -4.56
N GLU A 109 -12.50 -14.00 -3.61
CA GLU A 109 -12.98 -15.36 -3.91
C GLU A 109 -14.31 -15.35 -4.69
N LEU A 110 -15.24 -14.49 -4.30
CA LEU A 110 -16.51 -14.32 -4.99
C LEU A 110 -16.33 -13.80 -6.42
N PHE A 111 -15.38 -12.88 -6.64
CA PHE A 111 -15.03 -12.40 -7.96
C PHE A 111 -14.50 -13.52 -8.85
N HIS A 112 -13.59 -14.36 -8.32
CA HIS A 112 -13.09 -15.53 -9.03
C HIS A 112 -14.22 -16.52 -9.38
N GLU A 113 -15.11 -16.83 -8.45
CA GLU A 113 -16.25 -17.73 -8.73
C GLU A 113 -17.19 -17.15 -9.78
N ARG A 114 -17.40 -15.82 -9.80
CA ARG A 114 -18.20 -15.15 -10.84
C ARG A 114 -17.55 -15.31 -12.22
N LEU A 115 -16.25 -15.03 -12.35
CA LEU A 115 -15.53 -15.20 -13.61
C LEU A 115 -15.61 -16.65 -14.11
N MET A 116 -15.41 -17.63 -13.24
CA MET A 116 -15.52 -19.05 -13.61
C MET A 116 -16.93 -19.43 -14.07
N MET A 117 -17.96 -18.90 -13.40
CA MET A 117 -19.35 -19.10 -13.80
C MET A 117 -19.64 -18.46 -15.17
N GLU A 118 -19.11 -17.27 -15.45
CA GLU A 118 -19.24 -16.59 -16.74
C GLU A 118 -18.58 -17.40 -17.88
N LEU A 119 -17.36 -17.91 -17.65
CA LEU A 119 -16.66 -18.76 -18.60
C LEU A 119 -17.44 -20.02 -18.95
N ILE A 120 -17.93 -20.75 -17.93
CA ILE A 120 -18.72 -21.98 -18.13
C ILE A 120 -20.06 -21.65 -18.80
N SER A 121 -20.72 -20.57 -18.37
CA SER A 121 -21.96 -20.12 -18.98
C SER A 121 -21.78 -19.76 -20.46
N GLY A 122 -20.63 -19.20 -20.85
CA GLY A 122 -20.29 -18.89 -22.24
C GLY A 122 -20.23 -20.12 -23.15
N GLN A 123 -19.86 -21.29 -22.60
CA GLN A 123 -19.83 -22.55 -23.33
C GLN A 123 -21.23 -23.12 -23.58
N ILE A 124 -22.19 -22.80 -22.72
CA ILE A 124 -23.57 -23.28 -22.83
C ILE A 124 -24.41 -22.27 -23.62
N LYS A 125 -24.69 -22.59 -24.89
CA LYS A 125 -25.49 -21.74 -25.79
C LYS A 125 -26.99 -21.74 -25.47
N THR A 126 -27.48 -22.74 -24.74
CA THR A 126 -28.91 -22.93 -24.51
C THR A 126 -29.41 -22.12 -23.30
N MET A 127 -30.70 -21.76 -23.33
CA MET A 127 -31.39 -21.13 -22.20
C MET A 127 -31.63 -22.10 -21.02
N ALA A 128 -31.32 -23.39 -21.20
CA ALA A 128 -31.47 -24.42 -20.17
C ALA A 128 -30.63 -24.10 -18.91
N LYS A 129 -29.48 -23.45 -19.07
CA LYS A 129 -28.61 -23.04 -17.94
C LYS A 129 -29.33 -22.18 -16.92
N TYR A 130 -30.20 -21.28 -17.36
CA TYR A 130 -30.96 -20.40 -16.48
C TYR A 130 -32.05 -21.16 -15.73
N LYS A 131 -32.69 -22.16 -16.38
CA LYS A 131 -33.67 -23.02 -15.72
C LYS A 131 -33.03 -23.88 -14.64
N ILE A 132 -31.87 -24.46 -14.93
CA ILE A 132 -31.12 -25.28 -13.98
C ILE A 132 -30.69 -24.45 -12.77
N ILE A 133 -30.08 -23.28 -13.00
CA ILE A 133 -29.73 -22.35 -11.91
C ILE A 133 -30.98 -21.98 -11.10
N LYS A 134 -32.10 -21.69 -11.76
CA LYS A 134 -33.36 -21.38 -11.07
C LYS A 134 -33.79 -22.54 -10.16
N TYR A 135 -33.90 -23.76 -10.68
CA TYR A 135 -34.36 -24.91 -9.89
C TYR A 135 -33.42 -25.27 -8.74
N VAL A 136 -32.11 -25.20 -8.96
CA VAL A 136 -31.10 -25.40 -7.91
C VAL A 136 -31.19 -24.30 -6.85
N SER A 137 -31.38 -23.05 -7.25
CA SER A 137 -31.50 -21.92 -6.31
C SER A 137 -32.74 -22.01 -5.41
N THR A 138 -33.83 -22.59 -5.92
CA THR A 138 -35.06 -22.84 -5.16
C THR A 138 -35.04 -24.16 -4.39
N GLY A 139 -34.01 -25.00 -4.56
CA GLY A 139 -33.92 -26.33 -3.94
C GLY A 139 -34.90 -27.37 -4.50
N ILE A 140 -35.39 -27.16 -5.73
CA ILE A 140 -36.28 -28.12 -6.43
C ILE A 140 -35.47 -29.26 -7.06
N LEU A 141 -34.24 -28.96 -7.46
CA LEU A 141 -33.30 -29.89 -8.10
C LEU A 141 -32.02 -29.93 -7.27
N ASP A 142 -31.56 -31.12 -6.90
CA ASP A 142 -30.25 -31.25 -6.30
C ASP A 142 -29.17 -31.16 -7.38
N VAL A 143 -27.99 -30.65 -7.03
CA VAL A 143 -26.88 -30.53 -7.96
C VAL A 143 -26.43 -31.91 -8.43
N GLU A 144 -26.54 -32.93 -7.58
CA GLU A 144 -26.13 -34.31 -7.90
C GLU A 144 -27.04 -34.98 -8.94
N ASP A 145 -28.27 -34.49 -9.13
CA ASP A 145 -29.21 -35.00 -10.13
C ASP A 145 -28.89 -34.53 -11.56
N ILE A 146 -27.92 -33.62 -11.72
CA ILE A 146 -27.57 -33.04 -13.02
C ILE A 146 -26.57 -33.94 -13.76
N SER A 147 -27.03 -34.61 -14.81
CA SER A 147 -26.21 -35.51 -15.63
C SER A 147 -25.16 -34.79 -16.50
N ASP A 148 -25.48 -33.61 -17.01
CA ASP A 148 -24.54 -32.83 -17.83
C ASP A 148 -23.44 -32.20 -16.95
N VAL A 149 -22.19 -32.58 -17.21
CA VAL A 149 -21.02 -32.15 -16.42
C VAL A 149 -20.86 -30.62 -16.40
N THR A 150 -21.16 -29.95 -17.51
CA THR A 150 -21.00 -28.50 -17.64
C THR A 150 -22.05 -27.77 -16.79
N MET A 151 -23.30 -28.23 -16.87
CA MET A 151 -24.41 -27.73 -16.06
C MET A 151 -24.22 -28.03 -14.57
N TYR A 152 -23.72 -29.21 -14.23
CA TYR A 152 -23.34 -29.58 -12.87
C TYR A 152 -22.31 -28.59 -12.31
N CYS A 153 -21.24 -28.35 -13.05
CA CYS A 153 -20.19 -27.41 -12.66
C CYS A 153 -20.74 -25.99 -12.48
N LEU A 154 -21.61 -25.55 -13.39
CA LEU A 154 -22.26 -24.24 -13.32
C LEU A 154 -23.13 -24.10 -12.06
N ALA A 155 -24.00 -25.09 -11.80
CA ALA A 155 -24.90 -25.11 -10.64
C ALA A 155 -24.12 -25.13 -9.32
N LYS A 156 -23.07 -25.97 -9.23
CA LYS A 156 -22.20 -26.06 -8.06
C LYS A 156 -21.52 -24.72 -7.74
N ARG A 157 -20.97 -24.06 -8.76
CA ARG A 157 -20.34 -22.73 -8.58
C ARG A 157 -21.34 -21.66 -8.21
N TYR A 158 -22.53 -21.67 -8.80
CA TYR A 158 -23.61 -20.75 -8.43
C TYR A 158 -23.97 -20.87 -6.93
N LEU A 159 -24.13 -22.10 -6.42
CA LEU A 159 -24.40 -22.31 -4.99
C LEU A 159 -23.23 -21.83 -4.11
N ARG A 160 -21.98 -22.08 -4.52
CA ARG A 160 -20.80 -21.58 -3.80
C ARG A 160 -20.78 -20.04 -3.76
N MET A 161 -21.04 -19.38 -4.89
CA MET A 161 -21.13 -17.93 -4.96
C MET A 161 -22.21 -17.40 -4.01
N ARG A 162 -23.38 -18.03 -3.97
CA ARG A 162 -24.47 -17.65 -3.05
C ARG A 162 -24.05 -17.79 -1.59
N ARG A 163 -23.36 -18.86 -1.22
CA ARG A 163 -22.82 -19.05 0.14
C ARG A 163 -21.82 -17.95 0.52
N LEU A 164 -20.89 -17.62 -0.39
CA LEU A 164 -19.92 -16.52 -0.19
C LEU A 164 -20.63 -15.16 0.00
N GLN A 165 -21.68 -14.87 -0.80
CA GLN A 165 -22.49 -13.67 -0.63
C GLN A 165 -23.12 -13.59 0.76
N SER A 166 -23.72 -14.69 1.23
CA SER A 166 -24.31 -14.76 2.56
C SER A 166 -23.26 -14.55 3.65
N GLU A 167 -22.09 -15.19 3.56
CA GLU A 167 -21.02 -15.02 4.54
C GLU A 167 -20.50 -13.58 4.60
N ILE A 168 -20.30 -12.93 3.45
CA ILE A 168 -19.91 -11.53 3.38
C ILE A 168 -20.98 -10.65 4.04
N ALA A 169 -22.27 -10.87 3.73
CA ALA A 169 -23.37 -10.11 4.31
C ALA A 169 -23.40 -10.25 5.83
N GLU A 170 -23.25 -11.46 6.36
CA GLU A 170 -23.20 -11.71 7.81
C GLU A 170 -22.04 -10.99 8.49
N ILE A 171 -20.84 -11.02 7.89
CA ILE A 171 -19.66 -10.36 8.45
C ILE A 171 -19.87 -8.84 8.50
N VAL A 172 -20.40 -8.26 7.42
CA VAL A 172 -20.69 -6.82 7.33
C VAL A 172 -21.76 -6.42 8.34
N GLU A 173 -22.84 -7.20 8.46
CA GLU A 173 -23.92 -6.92 9.40
C GLU A 173 -23.43 -6.98 10.86
N ARG A 174 -22.65 -8.02 11.21
CA ARG A 174 -22.03 -8.13 12.54
C ARG A 174 -21.08 -6.97 12.84
N SER A 175 -20.28 -6.53 11.86
CA SER A 175 -19.41 -5.36 12.02
C SER A 175 -20.21 -4.07 12.23
N ASN A 176 -21.29 -3.87 11.47
CA ASN A 176 -22.16 -2.70 11.61
C ASN A 176 -22.84 -2.65 12.99
N LYS A 177 -23.39 -3.78 13.46
CA LYS A 177 -23.99 -3.90 14.79
C LYS A 177 -23.01 -3.55 15.91
N ARG A 178 -21.76 -4.01 15.80
CA ARG A 178 -20.70 -3.65 16.78
C ARG A 178 -20.38 -2.16 16.77
N ARG A 179 -20.32 -1.54 15.59
CA ARG A 179 -20.07 -0.10 15.46
C ARG A 179 -21.22 0.73 16.03
N GLN A 180 -22.46 0.32 15.80
CA GLN A 180 -23.64 0.96 16.40
C GLN A 180 -23.61 0.85 17.93
N ALA A 181 -23.40 -0.34 18.48
CA ALA A 181 -23.32 -0.52 19.94
C ALA A 181 -22.16 0.25 20.59
N MET A 182 -21.02 0.40 19.91
CA MET A 182 -19.92 1.25 20.39
C MET A 182 -20.28 2.73 20.35
N ALA A 183 -20.98 3.18 19.30
CA ALA A 183 -21.44 4.56 19.20
C ALA A 183 -22.48 4.87 20.29
N GLU A 184 -23.45 3.98 20.52
CA GLU A 184 -24.47 4.11 21.58
C GLU A 184 -23.81 4.27 22.96
N LYS A 185 -22.90 3.36 23.32
CA LYS A 185 -22.15 3.45 24.60
C LYS A 185 -21.34 4.73 24.73
N PHE A 186 -20.79 5.23 23.63
CA PHE A 186 -20.05 6.48 23.63
C PHE A 186 -20.97 7.67 23.91
N PHE A 187 -22.16 7.71 23.30
CA PHE A 187 -23.16 8.73 23.59
C PHE A 187 -23.69 8.64 25.02
N GLU A 188 -23.97 7.44 25.53
CA GLU A 188 -24.38 7.22 26.94
C GLU A 188 -23.32 7.68 27.95
N SER A 189 -22.03 7.69 27.58
CA SER A 189 -20.95 8.16 28.46
C SER A 189 -20.76 9.67 28.48
N LEU A 190 -21.43 10.40 27.59
CA LEU A 190 -21.38 11.86 27.48
C LEU A 190 -22.53 12.56 28.21
N ASP A 191 -23.59 11.82 28.54
CA ASP A 191 -24.74 12.25 29.34
C ASP A 191 -24.50 12.01 30.85
#